data_AF-C9SPU0-F1
#
_entry.id   AF-C9SPU0-F1
#
_cell.length_a   1.000
_cell.length_b   1.000
_cell.length_c   1.000
_cell.angle_alpha   90.00
_cell.angle_beta   90.00
_cell.angle_gamma   90.00
#
_symmetry.space_group_name_H-M   'P 1'
#
loop_
_entity.id
_entity.type
_entity.pdbx_description
1 polymer ?
#
loop_
_entity_poly.entity_id
_entity_poly.type
_entity_poly.pdbx_seq_one_letter_code
_entity_poly.pdbx_strand_id
1 'polypeptide(L)'
;MKFKKLTNAQRSGLNQIPNRRFTLWWSPTINRANVYVGFQVQLDLTGIFLHGKIPTLKISLIQIFRAHLWQKIHESVVMDLCQVFDQELESLGISMVQKETIHPRKSYKMNSSCADILLFANHKWNVTRPSMLFDTKDVIEPTSTNKFWVDVQLRYGDYDSHDIERYTRAKYLDYTTDSASIYPSATGLMIGIDLAYNLYSAYGMYFPGLKVLIQQAMAKVMKANPALYVLRERIRKGLQLYASENTQEFLNSQNYSELFSNQTQLFIDDTNVYRVTIHKTFEGNLTTKPINGAIFIFNPRTGQLFLKIIHTSVWAGQKRLGQLAKWKTAEEVAALIRSLPVEEQPKQLIVTRKGLLDPLEVHLLDFPNISIRASELQLPFQAAMKVEKLGDMILRATEPQMVLFNLYDEWLKSLSSYTAFSRLILILRALHVNPDRPSSSFDPTGLSSHRTTILAHTVGRRLVKVEVQLRDLILNDYGKKNNVNVSSLTQQRSSRHYSRHGDLGALDAEAAGCGD
;
A
#
# COMPACT_ATOMS: atom_id res chain seq x y z
N MET A 1 10.09 -12.51 21.29
CA MET A 1 11.48 -13.01 21.17
C MET A 1 12.10 -13.43 22.50
N LYS A 2 11.82 -12.76 23.64
CA LYS A 2 12.38 -13.08 24.96
C LYS A 2 12.29 -14.56 25.39
N PHE A 3 11.20 -15.24 25.04
CA PHE A 3 10.95 -16.65 25.39
C PHE A 3 11.40 -17.66 24.33
N LYS A 4 11.92 -17.21 23.17
CA LYS A 4 12.46 -18.13 22.16
C LYS A 4 13.91 -18.48 22.52
N LYS A 5 14.32 -19.73 22.25
CA LYS A 5 15.73 -20.12 22.34
C LYS A 5 16.50 -19.37 21.25
N LEU A 6 17.34 -18.44 21.68
CA LEU A 6 18.12 -17.55 20.83
C LEU A 6 19.60 -17.69 21.20
N THR A 7 20.48 -17.44 20.24
CA THR A 7 21.92 -17.36 20.51
C THR A 7 22.23 -16.11 21.34
N ASN A 8 23.37 -16.11 22.04
CA ASN A 8 23.81 -14.94 22.80
C ASN A 8 24.00 -13.69 21.91
N ALA A 9 24.46 -13.88 20.68
CA ALA A 9 24.56 -12.80 19.68
C ALA A 9 23.18 -12.19 19.35
N GLN A 10 22.14 -13.02 19.18
CA GLN A 10 20.77 -12.55 18.94
C GLN A 10 20.22 -11.79 20.15
N ARG A 11 20.55 -12.21 21.38
CA ARG A 11 20.16 -11.50 22.62
C ARG A 11 20.82 -10.13 22.72
N SER A 12 22.11 -10.02 22.39
CA SER A 12 22.81 -8.73 22.36
C SER A 12 22.13 -7.73 21.40
N GLY A 13 21.71 -8.18 20.22
CA GLY A 13 20.94 -7.35 19.28
C GLY A 13 19.57 -6.88 19.81
N LEU A 14 18.87 -7.72 20.60
CA LEU A 14 17.58 -7.34 21.20
C LEU A 14 17.72 -6.21 22.24
N ASN A 15 18.83 -6.18 22.97
CA ASN A 15 19.11 -5.15 23.97
C ASN A 15 19.34 -3.76 23.34
N GLN A 16 19.59 -3.67 22.04
CA GLN A 16 19.74 -2.40 21.33
C GLN A 16 18.39 -1.76 20.96
N ILE A 17 17.27 -2.50 20.97
CA ILE A 17 15.96 -1.99 20.52
C ILE A 17 15.44 -0.82 21.38
N PRO A 18 15.45 -0.89 22.73
CA PRO A 18 15.02 0.24 23.55
C PRO A 18 15.84 1.51 23.29
N ASN A 19 17.15 1.35 23.09
CA ASN A 19 18.06 2.46 22.79
C ASN A 19 17.71 3.11 21.45
N ARG A 20 17.26 2.34 20.44
CA ARG A 20 16.83 2.91 19.14
C ARG A 20 15.61 3.82 19.27
N ARG A 21 14.64 3.46 20.11
CA ARG A 21 13.45 4.29 20.37
C ARG A 21 13.86 5.61 21.03
N PHE A 22 14.70 5.55 22.06
CA PHE A 22 15.20 6.73 22.76
C PHE A 22 16.00 7.64 21.82
N THR A 23 16.93 7.09 21.04
CA THR A 23 17.72 7.87 20.09
C THR A 23 16.86 8.52 19.01
N LEU A 24 15.80 7.84 18.54
CA LEU A 24 14.88 8.40 17.55
C LEU A 24 14.05 9.55 18.14
N TRP A 25 13.50 9.37 19.35
CA TRP A 25 12.69 10.38 20.03
C TRP A 25 13.47 11.68 20.25
N TRP A 26 14.69 11.58 20.77
CA TRP A 26 15.56 12.73 21.01
C TRP A 26 16.42 13.11 19.79
N SER A 27 16.13 12.56 18.61
CA SER A 27 16.98 12.74 17.43
C SER A 27 17.22 14.20 17.03
N PRO A 28 16.26 15.15 17.12
CA PRO A 28 16.53 16.54 16.76
C PRO A 28 17.55 17.22 17.69
N THR A 29 17.62 16.79 18.95
CA THR A 29 18.57 17.34 19.94
C THR A 29 19.89 16.57 19.94
N ILE A 30 19.87 15.26 19.67
CA ILE A 30 21.08 14.44 19.60
C ILE A 30 21.85 14.75 18.31
N ASN A 31 21.19 14.74 17.15
CA ASN A 31 21.83 14.95 15.86
C ASN A 31 21.76 16.42 15.44
N ARG A 32 22.57 17.27 16.07
CA ARG A 32 22.63 18.71 15.80
C ARG A 32 24.05 19.21 15.54
N ALA A 33 24.16 20.22 14.68
CA ALA A 33 25.45 20.80 14.28
C ALA A 33 26.26 21.35 15.47
N ASN A 34 25.59 21.93 16.47
CA ASN A 34 26.27 22.56 17.61
C ASN A 34 26.81 21.56 18.66
N VAL A 35 26.45 20.27 18.58
CA VAL A 35 26.88 19.24 19.55
C VAL A 35 28.04 18.41 19.03
N TYR A 36 28.06 18.10 17.73
CA TYR A 36 29.14 17.32 17.13
C TYR A 36 30.01 18.21 16.24
N VAL A 37 31.26 18.41 16.66
CA VAL A 37 32.30 18.99 15.81
C VAL A 37 32.81 17.89 14.88
N GLY A 38 32.43 17.91 13.61
CA GLY A 38 32.81 16.87 12.66
C GLY A 38 32.24 17.00 11.26
N PHE A 39 32.60 16.04 10.40
CA PHE A 39 32.14 15.98 9.01
C PHE A 39 30.66 15.58 8.94
N GLN A 40 29.85 16.49 8.41
CA GLN A 40 28.45 16.26 8.11
C GLN A 40 28.31 15.28 6.94
N VAL A 41 27.57 14.19 7.14
CA VAL A 41 27.36 13.15 6.13
C VAL A 41 25.88 13.09 5.76
N GLN A 42 25.58 13.20 4.47
CA GLN A 42 24.23 13.00 3.96
C GLN A 42 23.86 11.51 3.97
N LEU A 43 22.64 11.19 4.41
CA LEU A 43 22.12 9.83 4.39
C LEU A 43 21.59 9.49 2.99
N ASP A 44 21.99 8.32 2.47
CA ASP A 44 21.65 7.85 1.12
C ASP A 44 20.15 8.00 0.80
N LEU A 45 19.86 8.56 -0.37
CA LEU A 45 18.51 8.77 -0.91
C LEU A 45 17.59 9.69 -0.07
N THR A 46 18.15 10.47 0.84
CA THR A 46 17.41 11.42 1.68
C THR A 46 18.14 12.74 1.81
N GLY A 47 17.43 13.80 2.15
CA GLY A 47 18.02 15.10 2.49
C GLY A 47 18.53 15.22 3.92
N ILE A 48 18.64 14.10 4.65
CA ILE A 48 18.99 14.11 6.07
C ILE A 48 20.50 14.12 6.22
N PHE A 49 20.99 15.01 7.07
CA PHE A 49 22.40 15.07 7.42
C PHE A 49 22.64 14.52 8.83
N LEU A 50 23.65 13.66 8.94
CA LEU A 50 24.13 13.14 10.21
C LEU A 50 25.40 13.91 10.61
N HIS A 51 25.35 14.57 11.75
CA HIS A 51 26.47 15.37 12.29
C HIS A 51 27.48 14.52 13.06
N GLY A 52 27.12 13.29 13.42
CA GLY A 52 27.99 12.34 14.10
C GLY A 52 27.69 10.89 13.73
N LYS A 53 28.62 9.98 14.08
CA LYS A 53 28.42 8.54 13.90
C LYS A 53 27.50 8.00 14.99
N ILE A 54 26.19 8.03 14.73
CA ILE A 54 25.14 7.48 15.62
C ILE A 54 24.44 6.31 14.91
N PRO A 55 24.96 5.07 15.03
CA PRO A 55 24.45 3.93 14.27
C PRO A 55 22.97 3.62 14.54
N THR A 56 22.52 3.73 15.78
CA THR A 56 21.13 3.48 16.18
C THR A 56 20.15 4.45 15.53
N LEU A 57 20.53 5.72 15.39
CA LEU A 57 19.76 6.74 14.68
C LEU A 57 19.75 6.47 13.18
N LYS A 58 20.93 6.23 12.59
CA LYS A 58 21.07 5.91 11.16
C LYS A 58 20.15 4.76 10.74
N ILE A 59 20.15 3.66 11.50
CA ILE A 59 19.27 2.51 11.22
C ILE A 59 17.79 2.90 11.27
N SER A 60 17.40 3.73 12.25
CA SER A 60 16.00 4.14 12.43
C SER A 60 15.53 5.06 11.30
N LEU A 61 16.34 6.04 10.89
CA LEU A 61 16.03 6.92 9.76
C LEU A 61 15.98 6.15 8.42
N ILE A 62 16.90 5.21 8.19
CA ILE A 62 16.83 4.32 7.01
C ILE A 62 15.53 3.51 7.01
N GLN A 63 15.08 3.03 8.17
CA GLN A 63 13.81 2.28 8.27
C GLN A 63 12.59 3.17 8.01
N ILE A 64 12.61 4.43 8.44
CA ILE A 64 11.53 5.40 8.19
C ILE A 64 11.47 5.73 6.69
N PHE A 65 12.60 6.05 6.07
CA PHE A 65 12.64 6.50 4.67
C PHE A 65 12.85 5.38 3.64
N ARG A 66 12.74 4.11 4.05
CA ARG A 66 12.86 2.94 3.16
C ARG A 66 11.90 2.99 1.97
N ALA A 67 12.25 2.27 0.90
CA ALA A 67 11.46 2.21 -0.34
C ALA A 67 11.23 3.60 -0.96
N HIS A 68 12.30 4.40 -1.01
CA HIS A 68 12.33 5.69 -1.70
C HIS A 68 11.30 6.71 -1.18
N LEU A 69 10.99 6.68 0.12
CA LEU A 69 9.90 7.51 0.66
C LEU A 69 10.16 9.01 0.47
N TRP A 70 11.41 9.46 0.54
CA TRP A 70 11.75 10.87 0.32
C TRP A 70 11.36 11.35 -1.09
N GLN A 71 11.76 10.58 -2.11
CA GLN A 71 11.42 10.85 -3.51
C GLN A 71 9.89 10.82 -3.72
N LYS A 72 9.22 9.85 -3.10
CA LYS A 72 7.76 9.70 -3.18
C LYS A 72 7.00 10.85 -2.51
N ILE A 73 7.50 11.38 -1.40
CA ILE A 73 6.91 12.57 -0.76
C ILE A 73 7.03 13.77 -1.69
N HIS A 74 8.23 14.01 -2.24
CA HIS A 74 8.46 15.14 -3.14
C HIS A 74 7.55 15.07 -4.37
N GLU A 75 7.57 13.92 -5.06
CA GLU A 75 6.74 13.65 -6.23
C GLU A 75 5.24 13.78 -5.92
N SER A 76 4.77 13.24 -4.79
CA SER A 76 3.36 13.29 -4.41
C SER A 76 2.89 14.71 -4.09
N VAL A 77 3.71 15.52 -3.44
CA VAL A 77 3.40 16.94 -3.18
C VAL A 77 3.37 17.74 -4.48
N VAL A 78 4.34 17.53 -5.38
CA VAL A 78 4.37 18.18 -6.70
C VAL A 78 3.11 17.82 -7.51
N MET A 79 2.72 16.55 -7.53
CA MET A 79 1.51 16.11 -8.21
C MET A 79 0.23 16.72 -7.62
N ASP A 80 0.10 16.78 -6.29
CA ASP A 80 -1.05 17.41 -5.63
C ASP A 80 -1.13 18.91 -5.97
N LEU A 81 0.01 19.61 -6.02
CA LEU A 81 0.06 21.02 -6.42
C LEU A 81 -0.31 21.21 -7.90
N CYS A 82 0.15 20.35 -8.81
CA CYS A 82 -0.28 20.38 -10.21
C CYS A 82 -1.80 20.26 -10.33
N GLN A 83 -2.42 19.30 -9.62
CA GLN A 83 -3.87 19.12 -9.63
C GLN A 83 -4.63 20.34 -9.08
N VAL A 84 -4.08 21.00 -8.07
CA VAL A 84 -4.65 22.25 -7.54
C VAL A 84 -4.58 23.36 -8.58
N PHE A 85 -3.46 23.52 -9.29
CA PHE A 85 -3.34 24.51 -10.36
C PHE A 85 -4.26 24.20 -11.55
N ASP A 86 -4.42 22.93 -11.92
CA ASP A 86 -5.32 22.49 -13.00
C ASP A 86 -6.80 22.79 -12.69
N GLN A 87 -7.18 22.82 -11.41
CA GLN A 87 -8.54 23.20 -10.97
C GLN A 87 -8.78 24.71 -11.03
N GLU A 88 -7.72 25.53 -11.01
CA GLU A 88 -7.77 26.99 -10.89
C GLU A 88 -7.18 27.70 -12.13
N LEU A 89 -7.27 27.06 -13.30
CA LEU A 89 -6.71 27.60 -14.55
C LEU A 89 -7.35 28.95 -14.93
N GLU A 90 -8.67 29.01 -14.95
CA GLU A 90 -9.42 30.21 -15.37
C GLU A 90 -9.28 31.35 -14.35
N SER A 91 -9.39 31.03 -13.05
CA SER A 91 -9.36 32.02 -11.97
C SER A 91 -8.01 32.73 -11.87
N LEU A 92 -6.91 32.02 -12.16
CA LEU A 92 -5.56 32.55 -12.14
C LEU A 92 -5.04 33.00 -13.52
N GLY A 93 -5.80 32.79 -14.59
CA GLY A 93 -5.38 33.09 -15.95
C GLY A 93 -4.21 32.24 -16.43
N ILE A 94 -4.13 30.98 -15.99
CA ILE A 94 -3.13 30.00 -16.41
C ILE A 94 -3.59 29.35 -17.73
N SER A 95 -2.71 29.36 -18.72
CA SER A 95 -2.89 28.68 -20.01
C SER A 95 -2.64 27.18 -19.89
N MET A 96 -1.54 26.81 -19.23
CA MET A 96 -1.09 25.44 -19.12
C MET A 96 -0.25 25.27 -17.85
N VAL A 97 -0.49 24.17 -17.14
CA VAL A 97 0.36 23.68 -16.06
C VAL A 97 1.22 22.57 -16.63
N GLN A 98 2.53 22.75 -16.64
CA GLN A 98 3.48 21.75 -17.09
C GLN A 98 4.29 21.25 -15.90
N LYS A 99 4.18 19.96 -15.60
CA LYS A 99 5.10 19.30 -14.68
C LYS A 99 6.41 19.00 -15.41
N GLU A 100 7.52 19.42 -14.83
CA GLU A 100 8.85 19.20 -15.40
C GLU A 100 9.34 17.76 -15.18
N THR A 101 10.09 17.25 -16.15
CA THR A 101 10.73 15.93 -16.02
C THR A 101 12.03 16.08 -15.24
N ILE A 102 11.95 15.88 -13.93
CA ILE A 102 13.09 16.06 -13.03
C ILE A 102 13.95 14.80 -12.92
N HIS A 103 15.25 14.99 -12.66
CA HIS A 103 16.12 13.88 -12.34
C HIS A 103 15.72 13.24 -11.00
N PRO A 104 15.65 11.90 -10.86
CA PRO A 104 15.15 11.24 -9.64
C PRO A 104 15.87 11.64 -8.35
N ARG A 105 17.12 12.09 -8.44
CA ARG A 105 17.94 12.52 -7.30
C ARG A 105 17.73 13.97 -6.87
N LYS A 106 16.96 14.77 -7.63
CA LYS A 106 16.74 16.19 -7.36
C LYS A 106 16.17 16.41 -5.95
N SER A 107 15.17 15.62 -5.56
CA SER A 107 14.47 15.74 -4.27
C SER A 107 15.39 15.77 -3.04
N TYR A 108 16.56 15.13 -3.09
CA TYR A 108 17.54 15.14 -2.00
C TYR A 108 18.89 15.77 -2.39
N LYS A 109 18.94 16.53 -3.49
CA LYS A 109 20.12 17.31 -3.87
C LYS A 109 20.02 18.69 -3.20
N MET A 110 20.88 18.93 -2.21
CA MET A 110 20.78 20.13 -1.36
C MET A 110 21.63 21.33 -1.82
N ASN A 111 22.46 21.15 -2.85
CA ASN A 111 23.37 22.18 -3.36
C ASN A 111 22.85 22.90 -4.61
N SER A 112 21.99 22.29 -5.41
CA SER A 112 21.35 22.95 -6.55
C SER A 112 19.99 22.33 -6.86
N SER A 113 19.13 23.09 -7.53
CA SER A 113 17.76 22.68 -7.86
C SER A 113 17.38 23.09 -9.30
N CYS A 114 16.19 22.69 -9.71
CA CYS A 114 15.52 23.04 -10.96
C CYS A 114 14.01 23.16 -10.70
N ALA A 115 13.26 23.79 -11.59
CA ALA A 115 11.80 23.87 -11.45
C ALA A 115 11.13 22.48 -11.40
N ASP A 116 10.07 22.34 -10.59
CA ASP A 116 9.18 21.17 -10.57
C ASP A 116 7.95 21.38 -11.45
N ILE A 117 7.39 22.58 -11.40
CA ILE A 117 6.17 22.97 -12.12
C ILE A 117 6.47 24.26 -12.86
N LEU A 118 6.01 24.35 -14.11
CA LEU A 118 6.04 25.54 -14.93
C LEU A 118 4.62 25.93 -15.32
N LEU A 119 4.24 27.15 -14.97
CA LEU A 119 2.96 27.76 -15.29
C LEU A 119 3.13 28.72 -16.47
N PHE A 120 2.27 28.59 -17.47
CA PHE A 120 2.20 29.50 -18.61
C PHE A 120 1.00 30.42 -18.46
N ALA A 121 1.19 31.72 -18.63
CA ALA A 121 0.12 32.70 -18.48
C ALA A 121 -0.67 32.89 -19.79
N ASN A 122 -2.01 33.01 -19.71
CA ASN A 122 -2.83 33.43 -20.85
C ASN A 122 -2.59 34.91 -21.20
N HIS A 123 -2.43 35.72 -20.16
CA HIS A 123 -2.04 37.12 -20.24
C HIS A 123 -0.89 37.37 -19.28
N LYS A 124 -0.05 38.37 -19.57
CA LYS A 124 1.09 38.75 -18.72
C LYS A 124 0.65 38.96 -17.27
N TRP A 125 1.25 38.22 -16.34
CA TRP A 125 1.06 38.47 -14.91
C TRP A 125 2.00 39.57 -14.45
N ASN A 126 1.47 40.55 -13.70
CA ASN A 126 2.30 41.45 -12.92
C ASN A 126 2.62 40.76 -11.59
N VAL A 127 3.91 40.71 -11.23
CA VAL A 127 4.38 39.98 -10.05
C VAL A 127 4.80 40.92 -8.93
N THR A 128 4.74 40.43 -7.69
CA THR A 128 5.25 41.12 -6.52
C THR A 128 6.77 41.01 -6.42
N ARG A 129 7.38 41.82 -5.55
CA ARG A 129 8.69 41.48 -4.98
C ARG A 129 8.64 40.13 -4.26
N PRO A 130 9.78 39.42 -4.14
CA PRO A 130 9.84 38.21 -3.33
C PRO A 130 9.40 38.48 -1.89
N SER A 131 8.39 37.76 -1.40
CA SER A 131 7.86 37.89 -0.04
C SER A 131 7.56 36.52 0.58
N MET A 132 7.29 36.48 1.89
CA MET A 132 6.86 35.25 2.55
C MET A 132 5.39 34.92 2.23
N LEU A 133 5.03 33.65 2.38
CA LEU A 133 3.68 33.14 2.11
C LEU A 133 2.59 33.85 2.92
N PHE A 134 2.87 34.23 4.17
CA PHE A 134 1.91 34.84 5.08
C PHE A 134 2.08 36.36 5.21
N ASP A 135 2.96 36.98 4.41
CA ASP A 135 3.06 38.44 4.36
C ASP A 135 1.81 39.04 3.70
N THR A 136 1.28 40.12 4.30
CA THR A 136 0.04 40.79 3.87
C THR A 136 0.28 42.08 3.07
N LYS A 137 1.52 42.60 3.06
CA LYS A 137 1.88 43.86 2.40
C LYS A 137 2.50 43.62 1.03
N ASP A 138 1.76 42.96 0.14
CA ASP A 138 2.23 42.73 -1.22
C ASP A 138 2.07 43.98 -2.08
N VAL A 139 3.16 44.41 -2.71
CA VAL A 139 3.16 45.48 -3.72
C VAL A 139 3.49 44.84 -5.05
N ILE A 140 2.56 44.97 -6.00
CA ILE A 140 2.75 44.50 -7.38
C ILE A 140 3.71 45.46 -8.08
N GLU A 141 4.75 44.91 -8.69
CA GLU A 141 5.72 45.67 -9.49
C GLU A 141 5.31 45.70 -10.96
N PRO A 142 5.81 46.67 -11.76
CA PRO A 142 5.60 46.70 -13.21
C PRO A 142 6.30 45.55 -13.95
N THR A 143 7.01 44.67 -13.24
CA THR A 143 7.61 43.46 -13.77
C THR A 143 6.51 42.49 -14.21
N SER A 144 6.47 42.22 -15.52
CA SER A 144 5.51 41.29 -16.12
C SER A 144 6.18 39.99 -16.57
N THR A 145 5.48 38.86 -16.43
CA THR A 145 5.99 37.54 -16.84
C THR A 145 4.93 36.70 -17.55
N ASN A 146 5.39 35.83 -18.44
CA ASN A 146 4.57 34.82 -19.13
C ASN A 146 4.81 33.40 -18.60
N LYS A 147 5.92 33.18 -17.88
CA LYS A 147 6.34 31.88 -17.37
C LYS A 147 6.66 31.99 -15.90
N PHE A 148 6.07 31.13 -15.08
CA PHE A 148 6.25 31.15 -13.64
C PHE A 148 6.59 29.76 -13.13
N TRP A 149 7.72 29.59 -12.45
CA TRP A 149 8.15 28.30 -11.93
C TRP A 149 7.79 28.10 -10.46
N VAL A 150 7.57 26.85 -10.07
CA VAL A 150 7.44 26.43 -8.68
C VAL A 150 8.48 25.35 -8.39
N ASP A 151 9.19 25.47 -7.28
CA ASP A 151 10.15 24.49 -6.78
C ASP A 151 9.78 24.03 -5.36
N VAL A 152 9.67 22.71 -5.14
CA VAL A 152 9.36 22.11 -3.85
C VAL A 152 10.63 21.56 -3.21
N GLN A 153 11.00 22.10 -2.06
CA GLN A 153 12.15 21.71 -1.27
C GLN A 153 11.73 20.95 -0.01
N LEU A 154 12.26 19.74 0.13
CA LEU A 154 12.08 18.94 1.35
C LEU A 154 13.28 19.11 2.27
N ARG A 155 13.02 19.17 3.57
CA ARG A 155 14.01 19.29 4.62
C ARG A 155 13.70 18.33 5.76
N TYR A 156 14.73 17.95 6.51
CA TYR A 156 14.58 17.32 7.81
C TYR A 156 15.36 18.14 8.85
N GLY A 157 14.66 18.99 9.61
CA GLY A 157 15.28 19.91 10.57
C GLY A 157 15.86 19.23 11.80
N ASP A 158 16.70 19.97 12.53
CA ASP A 158 17.20 19.61 13.85
C ASP A 158 16.72 20.64 14.89
N TYR A 159 17.17 20.54 16.14
CA TYR A 159 16.74 21.49 17.19
C TYR A 159 17.24 22.92 16.93
N ASP A 160 18.44 23.08 16.40
CA ASP A 160 19.06 24.40 16.17
C ASP A 160 18.47 25.11 14.95
N SER A 161 18.08 24.33 13.95
CA SER A 161 17.62 24.82 12.66
C SER A 161 16.37 24.04 12.25
N HIS A 162 15.22 24.64 12.53
CA HIS A 162 13.89 24.18 12.13
C HIS A 162 12.96 25.32 11.69
N ASP A 163 13.46 26.56 11.68
CA ASP A 163 12.76 27.69 11.05
C ASP A 163 12.74 27.48 9.53
N ILE A 164 11.54 27.17 9.03
CA ILE A 164 11.32 26.85 7.62
C ILE A 164 11.27 28.11 6.76
N GLU A 165 10.83 29.25 7.29
CA GLU A 165 10.74 30.50 6.53
C GLU A 165 12.14 31.00 6.16
N ARG A 166 13.02 31.04 7.17
CA ARG A 166 14.42 31.43 6.96
C ARG A 166 15.13 30.50 5.98
N TYR A 167 14.87 29.20 6.07
CA TYR A 167 15.46 28.21 5.16
C TYR A 167 15.00 28.40 3.71
N THR A 168 13.68 28.48 3.49
CA THR A 168 13.12 28.64 2.15
C THR A 168 13.59 29.93 1.49
N ARG A 169 13.66 31.03 2.25
CA ARG A 169 14.22 32.29 1.76
C ARG A 169 15.70 32.18 1.40
N ALA A 170 16.51 31.58 2.27
CA ALA A 170 17.94 31.38 2.01
C ALA A 170 18.15 30.56 0.74
N LYS A 171 17.44 29.42 0.60
CA LYS A 171 17.53 28.57 -0.60
C LYS A 171 17.03 29.23 -1.87
N TYR A 172 15.97 30.01 -1.79
CA TYR A 172 15.51 30.80 -2.94
C TYR A 172 16.59 31.77 -3.41
N LEU A 173 17.19 32.53 -2.50
CA LEU A 173 18.24 33.50 -2.84
C LEU A 173 19.51 32.81 -3.35
N ASP A 174 19.94 31.73 -2.69
CA ASP A 174 21.09 30.93 -3.13
C ASP A 174 20.87 30.38 -4.55
N TYR A 175 19.74 29.72 -4.81
CA TYR A 175 19.50 29.06 -6.10
C TYR A 175 19.14 30.02 -7.23
N THR A 176 18.60 31.20 -6.95
CA THR A 176 18.31 32.18 -8.01
C THR A 176 19.52 33.03 -8.39
N THR A 177 20.55 33.08 -7.54
CA THR A 177 21.80 33.80 -7.79
C THR A 177 22.94 32.89 -8.24
N ASP A 178 22.93 31.61 -7.86
CA ASP A 178 23.95 30.63 -8.24
C ASP A 178 23.76 30.10 -9.67
N SER A 179 24.87 30.00 -10.41
CA SER A 179 24.92 29.48 -11.79
C SER A 179 24.65 27.97 -11.90
N ALA A 180 24.76 27.22 -10.81
CA ALA A 180 24.52 25.77 -10.81
C ALA A 180 23.03 25.37 -10.82
N SER A 181 22.12 26.31 -10.51
CA SER A 181 20.68 26.12 -10.57
C SER A 181 20.12 26.91 -11.75
N ILE A 182 19.36 26.24 -12.62
CA ILE A 182 18.83 26.87 -13.83
C ILE A 182 17.30 26.83 -13.73
N TYR A 183 16.68 28.00 -13.74
CA TYR A 183 15.24 28.17 -13.78
C TYR A 183 14.76 28.71 -15.14
N PRO A 184 13.57 28.31 -15.63
CA PRO A 184 13.08 28.73 -16.94
C PRO A 184 12.73 30.23 -17.06
N SER A 185 12.57 30.93 -15.93
CA SER A 185 12.30 32.36 -15.88
C SER A 185 12.84 32.97 -14.57
N ALA A 186 12.95 34.30 -14.53
CA ALA A 186 13.39 35.03 -13.33
C ALA A 186 12.30 35.11 -12.23
N THR A 187 11.08 34.68 -12.54
CA THR A 187 9.91 34.78 -11.65
C THR A 187 9.46 33.40 -11.20
N GLY A 188 9.40 33.16 -9.90
CA GLY A 188 8.88 31.91 -9.38
C GLY A 188 8.74 31.87 -7.86
N LEU A 189 8.34 30.70 -7.38
CA LEU A 189 8.02 30.44 -5.98
C LEU A 189 8.73 29.19 -5.50
N MET A 190 9.40 29.27 -4.34
CA MET A 190 9.94 28.10 -3.66
C MET A 190 9.07 27.75 -2.46
N ILE A 191 8.70 26.48 -2.33
CA ILE A 191 7.92 25.93 -1.23
C ILE A 191 8.82 25.00 -0.43
N GLY A 192 9.07 25.33 0.84
CA GLY A 192 9.84 24.49 1.75
C GLY A 192 8.95 23.71 2.71
N ILE A 193 9.28 22.43 2.93
CA ILE A 193 8.59 21.55 3.87
C ILE A 193 9.61 20.91 4.81
N ASP A 194 9.45 21.12 6.12
CA ASP A 194 10.19 20.40 7.14
C ASP A 194 9.44 19.13 7.55
N LEU A 195 10.00 17.98 7.15
CA LEU A 195 9.43 16.66 7.41
C LEU A 195 9.55 16.22 8.87
N ALA A 196 10.51 16.76 9.64
CA ALA A 196 10.70 16.41 11.04
C ALA A 196 9.68 17.14 11.93
N TYR A 197 9.46 18.43 11.65
CA TYR A 197 8.59 19.30 12.45
C TYR A 197 7.20 19.51 11.85
N ASN A 198 6.94 18.96 10.65
CA ASN A 198 5.67 19.11 9.94
C ASN A 198 5.31 20.59 9.68
N LEU A 199 6.32 21.42 9.40
CA LEU A 199 6.19 22.84 9.09
C LEU A 199 6.34 23.05 7.58
N TYR A 200 5.71 24.10 7.06
CA TYR A 200 5.88 24.52 5.67
C TYR A 200 5.90 26.03 5.58
N SER A 201 6.56 26.55 4.55
CA SER A 201 6.47 27.96 4.15
C SER A 201 6.82 28.09 2.68
N ALA A 202 6.54 29.25 2.09
CA ALA A 202 6.95 29.57 0.73
C ALA A 202 7.58 30.96 0.68
N TYR A 203 8.58 31.11 -0.19
CA TYR A 203 9.23 32.39 -0.47
C TYR A 203 9.49 32.52 -1.96
N GLY A 204 9.17 33.69 -2.49
CA GLY A 204 9.31 33.99 -3.91
C GLY A 204 8.34 35.07 -4.32
N MET A 205 8.21 35.26 -5.63
CA MET A 205 7.28 36.23 -6.20
C MET A 205 5.86 35.68 -6.22
N TYR A 206 4.86 36.55 -6.22
CA TYR A 206 3.46 36.16 -6.36
C TYR A 206 2.80 36.95 -7.48
N PHE A 207 1.96 36.28 -8.26
CA PHE A 207 0.97 36.95 -9.11
C PHE A 207 -0.40 36.96 -8.40
N PRO A 208 -1.35 37.82 -8.81
CA PRO A 208 -2.65 37.95 -8.13
C PRO A 208 -3.37 36.60 -7.96
N GLY A 209 -3.85 36.33 -6.74
CA GLY A 209 -4.55 35.08 -6.40
C GLY A 209 -3.65 33.91 -5.95
N LEU A 210 -2.39 33.85 -6.41
CA LEU A 210 -1.48 32.72 -6.12
C LEU A 210 -1.28 32.49 -4.61
N LYS A 211 -1.05 33.57 -3.85
CA LYS A 211 -0.72 33.47 -2.43
C LYS A 211 -1.84 32.79 -1.62
N VAL A 212 -3.09 33.20 -1.86
CA VAL A 212 -4.27 32.61 -1.18
C VAL A 212 -4.43 31.15 -1.58
N LEU A 213 -4.25 30.82 -2.86
CA LEU A 213 -4.32 29.44 -3.34
C LEU A 213 -3.28 28.55 -2.63
N ILE A 214 -2.02 28.97 -2.60
CA ILE A 214 -0.94 28.18 -1.97
C ILE A 214 -1.18 28.00 -0.47
N GLN A 215 -1.69 29.01 0.24
CA GLN A 215 -2.04 28.88 1.66
C GLN A 215 -3.08 27.78 1.88
N GLN A 216 -4.16 27.77 1.10
CA GLN A 216 -5.22 26.76 1.21
C GLN A 216 -4.74 25.38 0.75
N ALA A 217 -4.01 25.33 -0.36
CA ALA A 217 -3.47 24.11 -0.94
C ALA A 217 -2.52 23.41 0.02
N MET A 218 -1.51 24.13 0.53
CA MET A 218 -0.52 23.54 1.43
C MET A 218 -1.12 23.11 2.77
N ALA A 219 -2.09 23.85 3.32
CA ALA A 219 -2.82 23.41 4.51
C ALA A 219 -3.52 22.05 4.29
N LYS A 220 -4.13 21.85 3.12
CA LYS A 220 -4.78 20.59 2.73
C LYS A 220 -3.77 19.48 2.45
N VAL A 221 -2.74 19.75 1.65
CA VAL A 221 -1.67 18.78 1.30
C VAL A 221 -0.97 18.28 2.56
N MET A 222 -0.56 19.18 3.45
CA MET A 222 0.07 18.79 4.71
C MET A 222 -0.85 17.87 5.53
N LYS A 223 -2.17 18.08 5.53
CA LYS A 223 -3.08 17.21 6.30
C LYS A 223 -3.37 15.87 5.61
N ALA A 224 -3.65 15.87 4.32
CA ALA A 224 -4.28 14.77 3.60
C ALA A 224 -3.35 13.97 2.68
N ASN A 225 -2.12 14.44 2.41
CA ASN A 225 -1.23 13.77 1.48
C ASN A 225 -0.85 12.34 1.95
N PRO A 226 -1.07 11.31 1.12
CA PRO A 226 -0.80 9.92 1.50
C PRO A 226 0.67 9.63 1.83
N ALA A 227 1.61 10.24 1.13
CA ALA A 227 3.03 10.01 1.36
C ALA A 227 3.49 10.60 2.70
N LEU A 228 2.99 11.79 3.06
CA LEU A 228 3.19 12.40 4.38
C LEU A 228 2.53 11.59 5.50
N TYR A 229 1.34 11.02 5.25
CA TYR A 229 0.69 10.10 6.18
C TYR A 229 1.56 8.86 6.46
N VAL A 230 2.09 8.21 5.41
CA VAL A 230 3.00 7.06 5.54
C VAL A 230 4.25 7.44 6.36
N LEU A 231 4.81 8.64 6.16
CA LEU A 231 5.93 9.13 6.97
C LEU A 231 5.55 9.22 8.46
N ARG A 232 4.43 9.86 8.79
CA ARG A 232 3.96 10.02 10.17
C ARG A 232 3.71 8.66 10.83
N GLU A 233 3.06 7.73 10.12
CA GLU A 233 2.82 6.38 10.62
C GLU A 233 4.11 5.60 10.87
N ARG A 234 5.11 5.72 9.99
CA ARG A 234 6.41 5.08 10.22
C ARG A 234 7.15 5.68 11.40
N ILE A 235 7.08 7.00 11.60
CA ILE A 235 7.64 7.67 12.78
C ILE A 235 6.93 7.19 14.04
N ARG A 236 5.58 7.17 14.08
CA ARG A 236 4.78 6.63 15.20
C ARG A 236 5.13 5.18 15.52
N LYS A 237 5.19 4.31 14.50
CA LYS A 237 5.62 2.90 14.63
C LYS A 237 7.06 2.78 15.17
N GLY A 238 7.98 3.63 14.70
CA GLY A 238 9.37 3.66 15.16
C GLY A 238 9.50 4.12 16.61
N LEU A 239 8.67 5.08 17.02
CA LEU A 239 8.59 5.60 18.39
C LEU A 239 7.70 4.75 19.31
N GLN A 240 6.95 3.79 18.75
CA GLN A 240 5.98 2.95 19.47
C GLN A 240 4.90 3.77 20.18
N LEU A 241 4.44 4.84 19.51
CA LEU A 241 3.32 5.65 19.97
C LEU A 241 2.03 5.08 19.39
N TYR A 242 1.10 4.72 20.26
CA TYR A 242 -0.22 4.24 19.88
C TYR A 242 -1.24 5.28 20.33
N ALA A 243 -1.88 5.95 19.37
CA ALA A 243 -3.05 6.77 19.62
C ALA A 243 -4.30 5.96 19.25
N SER A 244 -5.36 6.09 20.04
CA SER A 244 -6.69 5.56 19.72
C SER A 244 -7.38 6.42 18.65
N GLU A 245 -6.75 6.62 17.49
CA GLU A 245 -7.40 7.26 16.34
C GLU A 245 -8.38 6.25 15.71
N ASN A 246 -9.46 6.74 15.07
CA ASN A 246 -10.46 5.93 14.37
C ASN A 246 -9.79 5.10 13.28
N THR A 247 -9.39 3.88 13.62
CA THR A 247 -8.83 2.93 12.66
C THR A 247 -9.88 2.64 11.60
N GLN A 248 -9.50 2.66 10.31
CA GLN A 248 -10.30 2.09 9.23
C GLN A 248 -10.85 0.74 9.70
N GLU A 249 -12.18 0.62 9.74
CA GLU A 249 -12.82 -0.59 10.24
C GLU A 249 -12.33 -1.79 9.43
N PHE A 250 -11.90 -2.86 10.09
CA PHE A 250 -11.55 -4.08 9.37
C PHE A 250 -12.79 -4.72 8.74
N LEU A 251 -12.58 -5.48 7.67
CA LEU A 251 -13.63 -6.35 7.16
C LEU A 251 -13.88 -7.44 8.21
N ASN A 252 -15.11 -7.51 8.69
CA ASN A 252 -15.61 -8.44 9.69
C ASN A 252 -16.99 -8.98 9.27
N SER A 253 -17.66 -9.71 10.15
CA SER A 253 -18.98 -10.28 9.85
C SER A 253 -20.09 -9.24 9.68
N GLN A 254 -19.99 -8.10 10.39
CA GLN A 254 -21.04 -7.07 10.41
C GLN A 254 -21.10 -6.28 9.09
N ASN A 255 -19.95 -6.09 8.45
CA ASN A 255 -19.81 -5.33 7.20
C ASN A 255 -19.53 -6.21 5.98
N TYR A 256 -19.75 -7.53 6.09
CA TYR A 256 -19.48 -8.50 5.02
C TYR A 256 -20.32 -8.26 3.75
N SER A 257 -21.51 -7.69 3.89
CA SER A 257 -22.39 -7.34 2.76
C SER A 257 -21.84 -6.22 1.88
N GLU A 258 -20.94 -5.37 2.40
CA GLU A 258 -20.32 -4.26 1.65
C GLU A 258 -19.51 -4.76 0.45
N LEU A 259 -19.01 -6.00 0.51
CA LEU A 259 -18.25 -6.67 -0.55
C LEU A 259 -18.99 -6.75 -1.89
N PHE A 260 -20.33 -6.70 -1.84
CA PHE A 260 -21.21 -6.85 -3.00
C PHE A 260 -21.86 -5.55 -3.43
N SER A 261 -21.36 -4.42 -2.92
CA SER A 261 -21.74 -3.10 -3.41
C SER A 261 -21.35 -2.90 -4.88
N ASN A 262 -21.82 -1.79 -5.47
CA ASN A 262 -21.47 -1.48 -6.85
C ASN A 262 -19.99 -1.13 -7.06
N GLN A 263 -19.24 -0.89 -6.00
CA GLN A 263 -17.82 -0.55 -6.07
C GLN A 263 -16.97 -1.79 -6.40
N THR A 264 -15.99 -1.63 -7.29
CA THR A 264 -15.02 -2.69 -7.58
C THR A 264 -14.09 -2.87 -6.38
N GLN A 265 -14.12 -4.06 -5.77
CA GLN A 265 -13.28 -4.43 -4.65
C GLN A 265 -12.45 -5.65 -5.01
N LEU A 266 -11.18 -5.69 -4.60
CA LEU A 266 -10.30 -6.83 -4.85
C LEU A 266 -9.71 -7.36 -3.56
N PHE A 267 -9.84 -8.67 -3.34
CA PHE A 267 -9.08 -9.39 -2.32
C PHE A 267 -7.66 -9.64 -2.81
N ILE A 268 -6.69 -9.47 -1.93
CA ILE A 268 -5.29 -9.83 -2.20
C ILE A 268 -4.83 -10.81 -1.13
N ASP A 269 -4.45 -12.01 -1.58
CA ASP A 269 -3.82 -13.03 -0.74
C ASP A 269 -2.39 -13.32 -1.22
N ASP A 270 -1.43 -13.02 -0.34
CA ASP A 270 0.00 -13.23 -0.59
C ASP A 270 0.52 -14.55 0.06
N THR A 271 -0.39 -15.42 0.51
CA THR A 271 -0.05 -16.64 1.26
C THR A 271 0.84 -17.60 0.48
N ASN A 272 0.59 -17.77 -0.81
CA ASN A 272 1.31 -18.70 -1.67
C ASN A 272 2.35 -18.04 -2.58
N VAL A 273 2.78 -16.81 -2.27
CA VAL A 273 3.75 -16.07 -3.09
C VAL A 273 5.16 -16.61 -2.92
N TYR A 274 5.63 -16.77 -1.68
CA TYR A 274 6.95 -17.34 -1.39
C TYR A 274 6.78 -18.69 -0.71
N ARG A 275 7.01 -19.74 -1.49
CA ARG A 275 6.89 -21.13 -1.08
C ARG A 275 8.24 -21.81 -1.13
N VAL A 276 8.47 -22.74 -0.21
CA VAL A 276 9.73 -23.48 -0.10
C VAL A 276 9.49 -24.97 0.07
N THR A 277 10.37 -25.77 -0.52
CA THR A 277 10.54 -27.18 -0.21
C THR A 277 11.76 -27.36 0.68
N ILE A 278 11.59 -28.16 1.73
CA ILE A 278 12.66 -28.45 2.69
C ILE A 278 13.37 -29.71 2.22
N HIS A 279 14.69 -29.66 2.11
CA HIS A 279 15.55 -30.80 1.81
C HIS A 279 16.65 -30.91 2.86
N LYS A 280 17.14 -32.12 3.10
CA LYS A 280 18.23 -32.37 4.05
C LYS A 280 19.54 -32.37 3.27
N THR A 281 20.53 -31.60 3.72
CA THR A 281 21.88 -31.64 3.18
C THR A 281 22.61 -32.90 3.65
N PHE A 282 23.73 -33.21 2.99
CA PHE A 282 24.59 -34.32 3.37
C PHE A 282 25.07 -34.21 4.83
N GLU A 283 25.35 -33.00 5.31
CA GLU A 283 25.74 -32.68 6.69
C GLU A 283 24.59 -32.83 7.70
N GLY A 284 23.39 -33.17 7.24
CA GLY A 284 22.20 -33.35 8.07
C GLY A 284 21.41 -32.07 8.36
N ASN A 285 21.84 -30.92 7.85
CA ASN A 285 21.14 -29.65 7.99
C ASN A 285 19.90 -29.58 7.09
N LEU A 286 18.83 -28.93 7.57
CA LEU A 286 17.63 -28.67 6.75
C LEU A 286 17.82 -27.37 5.97
N THR A 287 17.81 -27.46 4.65
CA THR A 287 17.89 -26.34 3.72
C THR A 287 16.58 -26.16 2.96
N THR A 288 16.30 -24.94 2.52
CA THR A 288 15.05 -24.60 1.82
C THR A 288 15.35 -24.24 0.37
N LYS A 289 14.58 -24.78 -0.58
CA LYS A 289 14.60 -24.38 -1.99
C LYS A 289 13.29 -23.68 -2.34
N PRO A 290 13.32 -22.50 -2.97
CA PRO A 290 12.10 -21.86 -3.42
C PRO A 290 11.45 -22.65 -4.54
N ILE A 291 10.12 -22.65 -4.57
CA ILE A 291 9.32 -23.15 -5.70
C ILE A 291 8.47 -22.00 -6.24
N ASN A 292 7.86 -22.19 -7.41
CA ASN A 292 6.94 -21.21 -7.98
C ASN A 292 5.79 -20.92 -7.00
N GLY A 293 5.48 -19.63 -6.90
CA GLY A 293 4.37 -19.12 -6.11
C GLY A 293 3.36 -18.40 -6.99
N ALA A 294 2.29 -17.92 -6.37
CA ALA A 294 1.33 -17.06 -7.04
C ALA A 294 0.74 -16.03 -6.09
N ILE A 295 0.44 -14.86 -6.63
CA ILE A 295 -0.39 -13.83 -6.00
C ILE A 295 -1.83 -14.11 -6.43
N PHE A 296 -2.73 -14.16 -5.46
CA PHE A 296 -4.14 -14.39 -5.70
C PHE A 296 -4.89 -13.06 -5.52
N ILE A 297 -5.41 -12.50 -6.62
CA ILE A 297 -6.17 -11.25 -6.62
C ILE A 297 -7.58 -11.54 -7.13
N PHE A 298 -8.59 -11.35 -6.30
CA PHE A 298 -9.93 -11.86 -6.57
C PHE A 298 -11.03 -10.82 -6.38
N ASN A 299 -11.93 -10.72 -7.36
CA ASN A 299 -13.12 -9.87 -7.30
C ASN A 299 -14.31 -10.69 -6.75
N PRO A 300 -14.80 -10.40 -5.52
CA PRO A 300 -15.89 -11.14 -4.91
C PRO A 300 -17.25 -10.94 -5.58
N ARG A 301 -17.42 -9.86 -6.35
CA ARG A 301 -18.67 -9.59 -7.07
C ARG A 301 -18.76 -10.35 -8.38
N THR A 302 -17.69 -10.31 -9.19
CA THR A 302 -17.68 -10.89 -10.54
C THR A 302 -17.16 -12.32 -10.58
N GLY A 303 -16.41 -12.76 -9.56
CA GLY A 303 -15.72 -14.05 -9.56
C GLY A 303 -14.40 -14.03 -10.33
N GLN A 304 -14.01 -12.89 -10.90
CA GLN A 304 -12.77 -12.77 -11.66
C GLN A 304 -11.55 -12.93 -10.74
N LEU A 305 -10.65 -13.83 -11.13
CA LEU A 305 -9.38 -14.10 -10.48
C LEU A 305 -8.26 -13.67 -11.41
N PHE A 306 -7.42 -12.76 -10.94
CA PHE A 306 -6.12 -12.44 -11.51
C PHE A 306 -5.07 -13.24 -10.73
N LEU A 307 -4.56 -14.29 -11.36
CA LEU A 307 -3.54 -15.17 -10.78
C LEU A 307 -2.18 -14.83 -11.38
N LYS A 308 -1.37 -14.07 -10.64
CA LYS A 308 0.00 -13.74 -11.07
C LYS A 308 0.96 -14.82 -10.60
N ILE A 309 1.55 -15.55 -11.53
CA ILE A 309 2.57 -16.55 -11.23
C ILE A 309 3.90 -15.85 -10.97
N ILE A 310 4.53 -16.18 -9.84
CA ILE A 310 5.86 -15.70 -9.47
C ILE A 310 6.86 -16.84 -9.61
N HIS A 311 7.66 -16.76 -10.66
CA HIS A 311 8.68 -17.76 -10.98
C HIS A 311 9.87 -17.70 -10.00
N THR A 312 10.55 -18.83 -9.81
CA THR A 312 11.71 -18.95 -8.90
C THR A 312 12.86 -17.98 -9.20
N SER A 313 12.99 -17.53 -10.46
CA SER A 313 14.01 -16.56 -10.87
C SER A 313 13.94 -15.23 -10.11
N VAL A 314 12.75 -14.83 -9.63
CA VAL A 314 12.56 -13.60 -8.84
C VAL A 314 13.31 -13.66 -7.50
N TRP A 315 13.55 -14.87 -6.99
CA TRP A 315 14.23 -15.09 -5.71
C TRP A 315 15.75 -15.24 -5.86
N ALA A 316 16.26 -15.36 -7.09
CA ALA A 316 17.68 -15.62 -7.36
C ALA A 316 18.56 -14.45 -6.87
N GLY A 317 19.62 -14.77 -6.12
CA GLY A 317 20.56 -13.77 -5.59
C GLY A 317 20.01 -12.89 -4.45
N GLN A 318 18.75 -13.09 -4.04
CA GLN A 318 18.10 -12.26 -3.02
C GLN A 318 18.16 -12.89 -1.63
N LYS A 319 18.19 -12.03 -0.59
CA LYS A 319 18.13 -12.44 0.82
C LYS A 319 16.85 -11.89 1.47
N ARG A 320 16.45 -12.46 2.62
CA ARG A 320 15.22 -12.07 3.36
C ARG A 320 13.94 -12.17 2.52
N LEU A 321 13.81 -13.31 1.84
CA LEU A 321 12.76 -13.58 0.85
C LEU A 321 11.33 -13.41 1.38
N GLY A 322 11.07 -13.69 2.67
CA GLY A 322 9.75 -13.48 3.27
C GLY A 322 9.32 -12.00 3.34
N GLN A 323 10.27 -11.05 3.42
CA GLN A 323 9.95 -9.63 3.32
C GLN A 323 9.83 -9.23 1.84
N LEU A 324 10.75 -9.71 0.99
CA LEU A 324 10.74 -9.44 -0.45
C LEU A 324 9.42 -9.88 -1.10
N ALA A 325 8.86 -11.02 -0.69
CA ALA A 325 7.59 -11.53 -1.19
C ALA A 325 6.45 -10.51 -1.04
N LYS A 326 6.37 -9.83 0.11
CA LYS A 326 5.32 -8.82 0.37
C LYS A 326 5.49 -7.59 -0.51
N TRP A 327 6.74 -7.13 -0.70
CA TRP A 327 7.04 -6.00 -1.58
C TRP A 327 6.77 -6.34 -3.04
N LYS A 328 7.20 -7.52 -3.49
CA LYS A 328 6.89 -8.01 -4.84
C LYS A 328 5.39 -8.18 -5.08
N THR A 329 4.66 -8.63 -4.07
CA THR A 329 3.19 -8.68 -4.15
C THR A 329 2.61 -7.29 -4.37
N ALA A 330 3.01 -6.30 -3.58
CA ALA A 330 2.51 -4.93 -3.73
C ALA A 330 2.92 -4.27 -5.05
N GLU A 331 4.13 -4.54 -5.54
CA GLU A 331 4.63 -4.07 -6.84
C GLU A 331 3.80 -4.62 -8.00
N GLU A 332 3.54 -5.94 -8.02
CA GLU A 332 2.73 -6.59 -9.06
C GLU A 332 1.25 -6.16 -8.99
N VAL A 333 0.70 -5.97 -7.78
CA VAL A 333 -0.65 -5.42 -7.61
C VAL A 333 -0.74 -4.00 -8.17
N ALA A 334 0.22 -3.13 -7.87
CA ALA A 334 0.25 -1.78 -8.42
C ALA A 334 0.44 -1.78 -9.94
N ALA A 335 1.25 -2.70 -10.49
CA ALA A 335 1.41 -2.88 -11.93
C ALA A 335 0.10 -3.33 -12.60
N LEU A 336 -0.64 -4.27 -11.97
CA LEU A 336 -1.97 -4.67 -12.45
C LEU A 336 -2.93 -3.48 -12.48
N ILE A 337 -3.01 -2.69 -11.41
CA ILE A 337 -3.90 -1.53 -11.34
C ILE A 337 -3.54 -0.49 -12.41
N ARG A 338 -2.24 -0.24 -12.67
CA ARG A 338 -1.78 0.62 -13.77
C ARG A 338 -2.19 0.10 -15.15
N SER A 339 -2.32 -1.21 -15.32
CA SER A 339 -2.72 -1.81 -16.60
C SER A 339 -4.23 -1.78 -16.84
N LEU A 340 -5.03 -1.56 -15.81
CA LEU A 340 -6.49 -1.49 -15.92
C LEU A 340 -6.95 -0.08 -16.33
N PRO A 341 -7.98 0.03 -17.20
CA PRO A 341 -8.68 1.29 -17.45
C PRO A 341 -9.21 1.91 -16.16
N VAL A 342 -9.33 3.24 -16.12
CA VAL A 342 -9.72 3.99 -14.91
C VAL A 342 -11.11 3.56 -14.39
N GLU A 343 -11.98 3.10 -15.30
CA GLU A 343 -13.32 2.59 -14.99
C GLU A 343 -13.29 1.24 -14.27
N GLU A 344 -12.29 0.41 -14.55
CA GLU A 344 -12.13 -0.92 -13.94
C GLU A 344 -11.23 -0.90 -12.69
N GLN A 345 -10.59 0.24 -12.41
CA GLN A 345 -9.72 0.37 -11.23
C GLN A 345 -10.53 0.16 -9.93
N PRO A 346 -10.00 -0.63 -8.99
CA PRO A 346 -10.69 -0.92 -7.74
C PRO A 346 -10.78 0.34 -6.87
N LYS A 347 -11.93 0.55 -6.21
CA LYS A 347 -12.08 1.59 -5.18
C LYS A 347 -11.54 1.13 -3.83
N GLN A 348 -11.49 -0.18 -3.61
CA GLN A 348 -11.01 -0.77 -2.36
C GLN A 348 -10.21 -2.06 -2.61
N LEU A 349 -9.08 -2.17 -1.90
CA LEU A 349 -8.28 -3.38 -1.84
C LEU A 349 -8.39 -3.98 -0.44
N ILE A 350 -8.69 -5.26 -0.35
CA ILE A 350 -8.85 -5.99 0.91
C ILE A 350 -7.72 -7.00 1.05
N VAL A 351 -6.84 -6.77 2.02
CA VAL A 351 -5.72 -7.68 2.28
C VAL A 351 -6.10 -8.74 3.32
N THR A 352 -5.76 -10.00 3.03
CA THR A 352 -5.93 -11.11 3.98
C THR A 352 -4.94 -11.04 5.15
N ARG A 353 -3.74 -10.49 4.90
CA ARG A 353 -2.65 -10.43 5.89
C ARG A 353 -2.20 -9.00 6.12
N LYS A 354 -2.22 -8.55 7.39
CA LYS A 354 -1.81 -7.19 7.82
C LYS A 354 -0.39 -6.80 7.39
N GLY A 355 0.49 -7.78 7.15
CA GLY A 355 1.85 -7.52 6.68
C GLY A 355 1.94 -6.91 5.28
N LEU A 356 0.86 -6.91 4.50
CA LEU A 356 0.78 -6.36 3.16
C LEU A 356 0.27 -4.91 3.12
N LEU A 357 -0.24 -4.37 4.24
CA LEU A 357 -0.71 -2.98 4.35
C LEU A 357 0.43 -2.00 4.02
N ASP A 358 1.53 -2.03 4.79
CA ASP A 358 2.62 -1.06 4.60
C ASP A 358 3.20 -1.07 3.16
N PRO A 359 3.46 -2.24 2.52
CA PRO A 359 3.94 -2.26 1.14
C PRO A 359 2.92 -1.70 0.13
N LEU A 360 1.63 -2.01 0.27
CA LEU A 360 0.61 -1.50 -0.64
C LEU A 360 0.42 0.02 -0.51
N GLU A 361 0.35 0.54 0.72
CA GLU A 361 0.28 2.00 0.96
C GLU A 361 1.40 2.76 0.25
N VAL A 362 2.58 2.16 0.18
CA VAL A 362 3.78 2.76 -0.44
C VAL A 362 3.76 2.65 -1.95
N HIS A 363 3.26 1.54 -2.51
CA HIS A 363 3.20 1.32 -3.96
C HIS A 363 2.00 1.97 -4.63
N LEU A 364 0.95 2.30 -3.86
CA LEU A 364 -0.30 2.90 -4.33
C LEU A 364 -0.41 4.41 -4.03
N LEU A 365 0.71 5.08 -3.72
CA LEU A 365 0.72 6.55 -3.57
C LEU A 365 0.29 7.26 -4.85
N ASP A 366 0.52 6.65 -6.02
CA ASP A 366 0.07 7.15 -7.32
C ASP A 366 -1.47 7.05 -7.48
N PHE A 367 -2.16 6.32 -6.60
CA PHE A 367 -3.59 6.03 -6.65
C PHE A 367 -4.31 6.45 -5.36
N PRO A 368 -4.45 7.77 -5.10
CA PRO A 368 -4.99 8.27 -3.83
C PRO A 368 -6.46 7.89 -3.59
N ASN A 369 -7.19 7.55 -4.65
CA ASN A 369 -8.62 7.18 -4.59
C ASN A 369 -8.86 5.72 -4.17
N ILE A 370 -7.81 4.91 -4.02
CA ILE A 370 -7.92 3.49 -3.68
C ILE A 370 -7.74 3.32 -2.18
N SER A 371 -8.79 2.87 -1.50
CA SER A 371 -8.72 2.55 -0.08
C SER A 371 -8.12 1.15 0.15
N ILE A 372 -7.27 1.00 1.17
CA ILE A 372 -6.67 -0.29 1.54
C ILE A 372 -7.22 -0.71 2.89
N ARG A 373 -7.88 -1.86 2.95
CA ARG A 373 -8.53 -2.40 4.16
C ARG A 373 -7.93 -3.75 4.51
N ALA A 374 -7.74 -4.05 5.79
CA ALA A 374 -7.41 -5.40 6.22
C ALA A 374 -8.66 -6.19 6.60
N SER A 375 -8.61 -7.50 6.34
CA SER A 375 -9.64 -8.45 6.77
C SER A 375 -9.29 -9.05 8.14
N GLU A 376 -10.26 -9.07 9.05
CA GLU A 376 -10.22 -9.95 10.23
C GLU A 376 -10.67 -11.37 9.90
N LEU A 377 -11.45 -11.52 8.82
CA LEU A 377 -11.88 -12.80 8.31
C LEU A 377 -10.69 -13.55 7.72
N GLN A 378 -10.38 -14.75 8.22
CA GLN A 378 -9.35 -15.57 7.57
C GLN A 378 -10.00 -16.37 6.44
N LEU A 379 -10.03 -15.80 5.24
CA LEU A 379 -10.57 -16.46 4.07
C LEU A 379 -9.62 -17.57 3.57
N PRO A 380 -10.12 -18.71 3.07
CA PRO A 380 -9.31 -19.88 2.75
C PRO A 380 -8.74 -19.83 1.33
N PHE A 381 -8.39 -18.65 0.80
CA PHE A 381 -7.88 -18.49 -0.57
C PHE A 381 -6.60 -19.28 -0.83
N GLN A 382 -5.79 -19.51 0.21
CA GLN A 382 -4.62 -20.38 0.11
C GLN A 382 -4.94 -21.81 -0.39
N ALA A 383 -6.16 -22.30 -0.17
CA ALA A 383 -6.59 -23.62 -0.60
C ALA A 383 -6.86 -23.70 -2.11
N ALA A 384 -7.00 -22.57 -2.82
CA ALA A 384 -7.17 -22.55 -4.27
C ALA A 384 -5.99 -23.22 -4.99
N MET A 385 -4.79 -23.16 -4.41
CA MET A 385 -3.60 -23.84 -4.92
C MET A 385 -3.67 -25.37 -4.89
N LYS A 386 -4.57 -25.94 -4.08
CA LYS A 386 -4.79 -27.39 -4.01
C LYS A 386 -5.66 -27.91 -5.16
N VAL A 387 -6.28 -27.01 -5.92
CA VAL A 387 -6.99 -27.39 -7.15
C VAL A 387 -5.95 -27.75 -8.19
N GLU A 388 -5.97 -29.00 -8.67
CA GLU A 388 -4.96 -29.56 -9.57
C GLU A 388 -4.65 -28.66 -10.77
N LYS A 389 -5.70 -28.13 -11.42
CA LYS A 389 -5.56 -27.21 -12.56
C LYS A 389 -4.69 -25.98 -12.24
N LEU A 390 -4.90 -25.36 -11.08
CA LEU A 390 -4.14 -24.16 -10.67
C LEU A 390 -2.74 -24.54 -10.17
N GLY A 391 -2.66 -25.62 -9.39
CA GLY A 391 -1.40 -26.15 -8.85
C GLY A 391 -0.41 -26.55 -9.94
N ASP A 392 -0.85 -27.37 -10.90
CA ASP A 392 -0.02 -27.84 -12.02
C ASP A 392 0.44 -26.69 -12.90
N MET A 393 -0.45 -25.75 -13.21
CA MET A 393 -0.10 -24.59 -14.04
C MET A 393 0.99 -23.75 -13.38
N ILE A 394 0.93 -23.53 -12.07
CA ILE A 394 1.95 -22.78 -11.33
C ILE A 394 3.27 -23.52 -11.27
N LEU A 395 3.24 -24.85 -11.07
CA LEU A 395 4.46 -25.66 -11.01
C LEU A 395 5.16 -25.77 -12.37
N ARG A 396 4.40 -25.85 -13.47
CA ARG A 396 4.94 -26.00 -14.84
C ARG A 396 5.38 -24.68 -15.48
N ALA A 397 4.97 -23.53 -14.93
CA ALA A 397 5.32 -22.23 -15.47
C ALA A 397 6.84 -21.98 -15.47
N THR A 398 7.37 -21.61 -16.63
CA THR A 398 8.80 -21.27 -16.84
C THR A 398 9.10 -19.79 -16.69
N GLU A 399 8.06 -18.94 -16.74
CA GLU A 399 8.18 -17.48 -16.64
C GLU A 399 7.05 -16.85 -15.80
N PRO A 400 7.24 -15.62 -15.27
CA PRO A 400 6.19 -14.90 -14.56
C PRO A 400 5.10 -14.43 -15.53
N GLN A 401 3.88 -14.94 -15.38
CA GLN A 401 2.74 -14.61 -16.22
C GLN A 401 1.49 -14.31 -15.41
N MET A 402 0.61 -13.46 -15.95
CA MET A 402 -0.72 -13.18 -15.38
C MET A 402 -1.73 -14.08 -16.08
N VAL A 403 -2.50 -14.84 -15.31
CA VAL A 403 -3.55 -15.71 -15.84
C VAL A 403 -4.90 -15.29 -15.27
N LEU A 404 -5.89 -15.14 -16.15
CA LEU A 404 -7.25 -14.78 -15.79
C LEU A 404 -8.11 -16.03 -15.66
N PHE A 405 -8.89 -16.09 -14.59
CA PHE A 405 -9.91 -17.10 -14.38
C PHE A 405 -11.20 -16.46 -13.89
N ASN A 406 -12.31 -17.20 -14.02
CA ASN A 406 -13.54 -16.89 -13.32
C ASN A 406 -13.87 -18.06 -12.37
N LEU A 407 -13.82 -17.82 -11.06
CA LEU A 407 -14.10 -18.85 -10.06
C LEU A 407 -15.60 -19.14 -9.88
N TYR A 408 -16.46 -18.26 -10.39
CA TYR A 408 -17.91 -18.48 -10.38
C TYR A 408 -18.41 -19.21 -11.61
N ASP A 409 -17.57 -19.43 -12.62
CA ASP A 409 -17.96 -20.01 -13.90
C ASP A 409 -19.26 -19.35 -14.42
N GLU A 410 -20.38 -20.09 -14.45
CA GLU A 410 -21.71 -19.58 -14.86
C GLU A 410 -22.70 -19.37 -13.71
N TRP A 411 -22.28 -19.45 -12.44
CA TRP A 411 -23.17 -19.37 -11.27
C TRP A 411 -23.98 -18.07 -11.22
N LEU A 412 -23.38 -16.96 -11.68
CA LEU A 412 -24.02 -15.64 -11.69
C LEU A 412 -25.25 -15.56 -12.61
N LYS A 413 -25.48 -16.52 -13.51
CA LYS A 413 -26.72 -16.59 -14.31
C LYS A 413 -27.94 -16.95 -13.46
N SER A 414 -27.74 -17.65 -12.34
CA SER A 414 -28.83 -18.20 -11.51
C SER A 414 -28.77 -17.77 -10.05
N LEU A 415 -27.63 -17.24 -9.59
CA LEU A 415 -27.38 -16.92 -8.18
C LEU A 415 -26.88 -15.50 -8.03
N SER A 416 -27.18 -14.90 -6.88
CA SER A 416 -26.56 -13.64 -6.47
C SER A 416 -25.06 -13.81 -6.27
N SER A 417 -24.30 -12.72 -6.41
CA SER A 417 -22.86 -12.69 -6.12
C SER A 417 -22.56 -13.09 -4.68
N TYR A 418 -23.44 -12.74 -3.74
CA TYR A 418 -23.32 -13.11 -2.33
C TYR A 418 -23.36 -14.64 -2.14
N THR A 419 -24.35 -15.30 -2.75
CA THR A 419 -24.50 -16.76 -2.66
C THR A 419 -23.36 -17.48 -3.39
N ALA A 420 -22.96 -16.98 -4.56
CA ALA A 420 -21.83 -17.51 -5.31
C ALA A 420 -20.50 -17.42 -4.53
N PHE A 421 -20.24 -16.29 -3.87
CA PHE A 421 -19.07 -16.13 -3.01
C PHE A 421 -19.11 -17.08 -1.82
N SER A 422 -20.25 -17.15 -1.14
CA SER A 422 -20.43 -18.00 0.03
C SER A 422 -20.21 -19.48 -0.31
N ARG A 423 -20.73 -19.93 -1.45
CA ARG A 423 -20.43 -21.25 -2.02
C ARG A 423 -18.94 -21.44 -2.23
N LEU A 424 -18.27 -20.50 -2.90
CA LEU A 424 -16.83 -20.59 -3.15
C LEU A 424 -16.04 -20.73 -1.84
N ILE A 425 -16.37 -19.93 -0.83
CA ILE A 425 -15.71 -20.00 0.48
C ILE A 425 -15.93 -21.36 1.15
N LEU A 426 -17.13 -21.94 1.05
CA LEU A 426 -17.44 -23.27 1.58
C LEU A 426 -16.56 -24.35 0.91
N ILE A 427 -16.47 -24.31 -0.42
CA ILE A 427 -15.65 -25.25 -1.21
C ILE A 427 -14.17 -25.14 -0.83
N LEU A 428 -13.63 -23.92 -0.83
CA LEU A 428 -12.24 -23.67 -0.50
C LEU A 428 -11.92 -24.03 0.95
N ARG A 429 -12.87 -23.84 1.88
CA ARG A 429 -12.71 -24.24 3.29
C ARG A 429 -12.68 -25.75 3.44
N ALA A 430 -13.56 -26.46 2.74
CA ALA A 430 -13.55 -27.92 2.73
C ALA A 430 -12.24 -28.48 2.17
N LEU A 431 -11.73 -27.93 1.07
CA LEU A 431 -10.40 -28.24 0.51
C LEU A 431 -9.25 -27.90 1.46
N HIS A 432 -9.40 -26.85 2.26
CA HIS A 432 -8.40 -26.49 3.26
C HIS A 432 -8.32 -27.57 4.35
N VAL A 433 -9.47 -27.98 4.89
CA VAL A 433 -9.62 -28.94 5.98
C VAL A 433 -9.24 -30.36 5.55
N ASN A 434 -9.75 -30.80 4.41
CA ASN A 434 -9.53 -32.13 3.88
C ASN A 434 -9.14 -32.03 2.40
N PRO A 435 -7.86 -32.23 2.04
CA PRO A 435 -7.42 -32.14 0.65
C PRO A 435 -7.86 -33.35 -0.21
N ASP A 436 -8.09 -34.53 0.38
CA ASP A 436 -8.23 -35.78 -0.38
C ASP A 436 -9.71 -36.19 -0.62
N ARG A 437 -10.61 -35.77 0.26
CA ARG A 437 -12.04 -36.15 0.23
C ARG A 437 -12.98 -35.30 -0.63
N PRO A 438 -12.78 -33.98 -0.83
CA PRO A 438 -13.66 -33.20 -1.68
C PRO A 438 -13.51 -33.61 -3.15
N SER A 439 -12.31 -33.96 -3.61
CA SER A 439 -12.04 -34.42 -4.99
C SER A 439 -12.92 -35.63 -5.38
N SER A 440 -13.10 -36.58 -4.46
CA SER A 440 -13.99 -37.74 -4.65
C SER A 440 -15.48 -37.44 -4.47
N SER A 441 -15.83 -36.35 -3.77
CA SER A 441 -17.23 -35.91 -3.60
C SER A 441 -17.70 -34.99 -4.75
N PHE A 442 -16.76 -34.29 -5.39
CA PHE A 442 -17.00 -33.45 -6.58
C PHE A 442 -17.10 -34.27 -7.87
N ASP A 443 -16.73 -35.55 -7.85
CA ASP A 443 -16.83 -36.44 -9.01
C ASP A 443 -17.70 -37.69 -8.74
N PRO A 444 -19.04 -37.55 -8.69
CA PRO A 444 -19.94 -38.71 -8.56
C PRO A 444 -20.22 -39.40 -9.91
N THR A 445 -19.73 -38.87 -11.04
CA THR A 445 -20.20 -39.30 -12.37
C THR A 445 -19.12 -39.47 -13.45
N GLY A 446 -17.83 -39.21 -13.20
CA GLY A 446 -16.80 -39.37 -14.24
C GLY A 446 -17.03 -38.48 -15.46
N LEU A 447 -17.72 -37.34 -15.30
CA LEU A 447 -17.88 -36.35 -16.37
C LEU A 447 -16.70 -35.40 -16.32
N SER A 448 -15.81 -35.57 -17.29
CA SER A 448 -14.62 -34.76 -17.54
C SER A 448 -14.92 -33.26 -17.42
N SER A 449 -14.20 -32.57 -16.53
CA SER A 449 -14.20 -31.11 -16.46
C SER A 449 -13.89 -30.55 -17.85
N HIS A 450 -14.80 -29.75 -18.43
CA HIS A 450 -14.47 -29.01 -19.64
C HIS A 450 -13.22 -28.15 -19.39
N ARG A 451 -12.36 -28.01 -20.41
CA ARG A 451 -11.01 -27.38 -20.32
C ARG A 451 -11.02 -25.99 -19.65
N THR A 452 -12.14 -25.30 -19.59
CA THR A 452 -12.29 -23.92 -19.08
C THR A 452 -12.72 -23.82 -17.62
N THR A 453 -13.55 -24.70 -17.09
CA THR A 453 -14.06 -24.62 -15.70
C THR A 453 -13.06 -25.09 -14.65
N ILE A 454 -13.10 -24.49 -13.46
CA ILE A 454 -12.21 -24.82 -12.31
C ILE A 454 -12.90 -25.79 -11.35
N LEU A 455 -14.24 -25.74 -11.27
CA LEU A 455 -15.06 -26.61 -10.44
C LEU A 455 -15.94 -27.47 -11.34
N ALA A 456 -16.16 -28.73 -10.97
CA ALA A 456 -16.98 -29.65 -11.75
C ALA A 456 -18.39 -29.06 -11.95
N HIS A 457 -18.85 -28.99 -13.22
CA HIS A 457 -20.20 -28.56 -13.57
C HIS A 457 -21.22 -29.55 -12.97
N THR A 458 -21.70 -29.25 -11.76
CA THR A 458 -22.82 -29.96 -11.15
C THR A 458 -24.06 -29.09 -11.32
N VAL A 459 -25.10 -29.61 -11.97
CA VAL A 459 -26.32 -28.86 -12.29
C VAL A 459 -27.33 -28.96 -11.14
N GLY A 460 -27.91 -27.82 -10.74
CA GLY A 460 -29.15 -27.72 -9.96
C GLY A 460 -29.15 -28.38 -8.57
N ARG A 461 -30.25 -29.06 -8.20
CA ARG A 461 -30.54 -29.64 -6.86
C ARG A 461 -29.43 -30.52 -6.25
N ARG A 462 -28.47 -31.01 -7.04
CA ARG A 462 -27.29 -31.74 -6.54
C ARG A 462 -26.29 -30.83 -5.81
N LEU A 463 -26.15 -29.56 -6.22
CA LEU A 463 -25.25 -28.60 -5.57
C LEU A 463 -25.63 -28.33 -4.12
N VAL A 464 -26.93 -28.19 -3.82
CA VAL A 464 -27.39 -27.97 -2.44
C VAL A 464 -27.04 -29.15 -1.53
N LYS A 465 -27.16 -30.39 -2.04
CA LYS A 465 -26.73 -31.59 -1.30
C LYS A 465 -25.22 -31.61 -1.07
N VAL A 466 -24.43 -31.23 -2.08
CA VAL A 466 -22.97 -31.12 -1.95
C VAL A 466 -22.60 -30.02 -0.95
N GLU A 467 -23.26 -28.87 -0.98
CA GLU A 467 -23.04 -27.79 -0.01
C GLU A 467 -23.29 -28.26 1.44
N VAL A 468 -24.40 -28.99 1.68
CA VAL A 468 -24.68 -29.57 3.00
C VAL A 468 -23.57 -30.56 3.40
N GLN A 469 -23.12 -31.43 2.51
CA GLN A 469 -22.02 -32.35 2.79
C GLN A 469 -20.71 -31.64 3.12
N LEU A 470 -20.35 -30.59 2.38
CA LEU A 470 -19.15 -29.78 2.63
C LEU A 470 -19.25 -29.05 3.97
N ARG A 471 -20.43 -28.49 4.27
CA ARG A 471 -20.73 -27.85 5.55
C ARG A 471 -20.53 -28.81 6.71
N ASP A 472 -21.12 -30.00 6.63
CA ASP A 472 -21.03 -31.02 7.67
C ASP A 472 -19.59 -31.53 7.83
N LEU A 473 -18.83 -31.66 6.74
CA LEU A 473 -17.41 -32.01 6.78
C LEU A 473 -16.59 -30.98 7.58
N ILE A 474 -16.82 -29.69 7.34
CA ILE A 474 -16.13 -28.59 8.05
C ILE A 474 -16.51 -28.59 9.53
N LEU A 475 -17.80 -28.74 9.86
CA LEU A 475 -18.27 -28.76 11.25
C LEU A 475 -17.76 -29.96 12.02
N ASN A 476 -17.73 -31.14 11.39
CA ASN A 476 -17.21 -32.35 12.02
C ASN A 476 -15.71 -32.27 12.31
N ASP A 477 -14.91 -31.70 11.41
CA ASP A 477 -13.49 -31.45 11.67
C ASP A 477 -13.30 -30.45 12.82
N TYR A 478 -14.11 -29.39 12.86
CA TYR A 478 -14.08 -28.42 13.95
C TYR A 478 -14.43 -29.06 15.30
N GLY A 479 -15.52 -29.84 15.34
CA GLY A 479 -15.96 -30.55 16.54
C GLY A 479 -14.90 -31.52 17.05
N LYS A 480 -14.23 -32.24 16.15
CA LYS A 480 -13.11 -33.14 16.50
C LYS A 480 -11.89 -32.38 17.04
N LYS A 481 -11.51 -31.26 16.44
CA LYS A 481 -10.32 -30.49 16.87
C LYS A 481 -10.50 -29.79 18.21
N ASN A 482 -11.73 -29.35 18.50
CA ASN A 482 -12.03 -28.57 19.71
C ASN A 482 -12.79 -29.37 20.77
N ASN A 483 -13.05 -30.66 20.52
CA ASN A 483 -13.85 -31.53 21.39
C ASN A 483 -15.24 -30.95 21.71
N VAL A 484 -15.92 -30.42 20.68
CA VAL A 484 -17.26 -29.83 20.81
C VAL A 484 -18.25 -30.67 20.00
N ASN A 485 -19.42 -30.96 20.58
CA ASN A 485 -20.50 -31.60 19.85
C ASN A 485 -21.12 -30.61 18.85
N VAL A 486 -21.20 -31.00 17.58
CA VAL A 486 -21.70 -30.13 16.50
C VAL A 486 -23.17 -29.72 16.73
N SER A 487 -23.96 -30.57 17.38
CA SER A 487 -25.38 -30.30 17.66
C SER A 487 -25.62 -29.21 18.72
N SER A 488 -24.61 -28.85 19.53
CA SER A 488 -24.73 -27.79 20.54
C SER A 488 -24.33 -26.40 20.02
N LEU A 489 -23.97 -26.28 18.75
CA LEU A 489 -23.63 -25.01 18.12
C LEU A 489 -24.92 -24.23 17.79
N THR A 490 -25.16 -23.14 18.53
CA THR A 490 -26.22 -22.16 18.19
C THR A 490 -26.02 -21.61 16.79
N GLN A 491 -27.09 -21.27 16.06
CA GLN A 491 -27.02 -20.71 14.71
C GLN A 491 -26.07 -19.50 14.60
N GLN A 492 -25.96 -18.68 15.66
CA GLN A 492 -24.98 -17.60 15.79
C GLN A 492 -23.53 -18.02 16.05
N ARG A 493 -23.26 -19.18 16.68
CA ARG A 493 -21.91 -19.74 16.87
C ARG A 493 -21.49 -20.58 15.67
N SER A 494 -22.43 -21.30 15.06
CA SER A 494 -22.28 -21.88 13.73
C SER A 494 -21.93 -20.75 12.77
N SER A 495 -22.78 -19.71 12.67
CA SER A 495 -22.55 -18.54 11.83
C SER A 495 -21.36 -17.71 12.26
N ARG A 496 -20.99 -17.56 13.55
CA ARG A 496 -19.73 -16.89 13.99
C ARG A 496 -18.47 -17.70 13.73
N HIS A 497 -18.54 -19.02 13.68
CA HIS A 497 -17.40 -19.82 13.20
C HIS A 497 -17.32 -19.83 11.68
N TYR A 498 -18.47 -19.68 11.01
CA TYR A 498 -18.52 -19.22 9.63
C TYR A 498 -18.05 -17.76 9.52
N SER A 499 -18.35 -16.82 10.43
CA SER A 499 -18.28 -15.36 10.24
C SER A 499 -17.16 -14.61 10.98
N ARG A 500 -16.33 -15.29 11.78
CA ARG A 500 -14.87 -14.99 11.85
C ARG A 500 -14.17 -15.38 10.54
N HIS A 501 -14.92 -15.90 9.56
CA HIS A 501 -14.46 -16.55 8.33
C HIS A 501 -15.41 -16.41 7.10
N GLY A 502 -16.41 -15.48 7.09
CA GLY A 502 -17.49 -15.32 6.09
C GLY A 502 -18.93 -15.77 6.51
N ASP A 503 -19.90 -14.84 6.53
CA ASP A 503 -21.28 -15.07 7.01
C ASP A 503 -22.15 -15.84 5.99
N LEU A 504 -23.05 -16.73 6.46
CA LEU A 504 -23.92 -17.60 5.64
C LEU A 504 -25.33 -17.73 6.25
N GLY A 505 -25.95 -16.60 6.58
CA GLY A 505 -27.23 -16.54 7.28
C GLY A 505 -28.50 -16.72 6.44
N ALA A 506 -28.41 -16.93 5.11
CA ALA A 506 -29.58 -16.81 4.23
C ALA A 506 -30.08 -18.12 3.58
N LEU A 507 -29.50 -19.28 3.88
CA LEU A 507 -29.87 -20.53 3.18
C LEU A 507 -31.15 -21.20 3.69
N ASP A 508 -31.72 -20.77 4.81
CA ASP A 508 -32.94 -21.39 5.37
C ASP A 508 -34.24 -20.64 5.00
N ALA A 509 -34.17 -19.45 4.38
CA ALA A 509 -35.37 -18.65 4.09
C ALA A 509 -36.08 -19.03 2.77
N GLU A 510 -35.39 -19.61 1.78
CA GLU A 510 -36.00 -20.01 0.50
C GLU A 510 -36.48 -21.47 0.46
N ALA A 511 -36.06 -22.31 1.41
CA ALA A 511 -36.57 -23.68 1.53
C ALA A 511 -37.96 -23.75 2.22
N ALA A 512 -38.38 -22.68 2.90
CA ALA A 512 -39.66 -22.60 3.60
C ALA A 512 -40.79 -21.96 2.77
N GLY A 513 -40.53 -21.54 1.53
CA GLY A 513 -41.50 -20.86 0.65
C GLY A 513 -42.17 -21.72 -0.43
N CYS A 514 -41.89 -23.03 -0.48
CA CYS A 514 -42.57 -23.99 -1.37
C CYS A 514 -43.31 -25.01 -0.50
N GLY A 515 -44.40 -24.56 0.11
CA GLY A 515 -45.25 -25.34 0.97
C GLY A 515 -46.45 -24.52 1.42
N ASP A 516 -47.24 -24.06 0.46
CA ASP A 516 -48.70 -24.07 0.45
C ASP A 516 -49.19 -23.78 -0.99
#